data_AF-A0A413CQE9-F1
#
_entry.id   AF-A0A413CQE9-F1
#
_cell.length_a   1.000
_cell.length_b   1.000
_cell.length_c   1.000
_cell.angle_alpha   90.00
_cell.angle_beta   90.00
_cell.angle_gamma   90.00
#
_symmetry.space_group_name_H-M   'P 1'
#
loop_
_entity.id
_entity.type
_entity.pdbx_description
1 polymer ?
#
loop_
_entity_poly.entity_id
_entity_poly.type
_entity_poly.pdbx_seq_one_letter_code
_entity_poly.pdbx_strand_id
1 'polypeptide(L)'
;MKINEKLTKPITEVNYLRAENVDRYRVIIRFFYEQYEKIQYWLYKEDVFEAMIQTGLFPDYTLDQCQSDLSSLTEWKNLIAIQDTSKVTSIEEFKNRKYRYQLSEYTIEIERMTLKLENLQVEGASLEPTLLERIQYQIMCIETLQDASMEEIHTWWKDLNANFIRLNQNYQDYIRTLNNAKAEEMMKTESFLLFKDTFNKTGYRHH
;
A
#
# COMPACT_ATOMS: atom_id res chain seq x y z
N MET A 1 5.66 -5.00 -27.58
CA MET A 1 6.26 -4.18 -26.51
C MET A 1 7.54 -3.55 -27.04
N LYS A 2 7.60 -2.22 -27.20
CA LYS A 2 8.85 -1.55 -27.59
C LYS A 2 9.69 -1.37 -26.33
N ILE A 3 10.87 -2.01 -26.29
CA ILE A 3 11.81 -1.86 -25.18
C ILE A 3 12.47 -0.49 -25.34
N ASN A 4 12.14 0.44 -24.45
CA ASN A 4 12.78 1.75 -24.35
C ASN A 4 13.95 1.64 -23.36
N GLU A 5 15.03 2.40 -23.56
CA GLU A 5 16.18 2.48 -22.62
C GLU A 5 15.77 2.77 -21.18
N LYS A 6 14.64 3.48 -20.96
CA LYS A 6 14.09 3.68 -19.60
C LYS A 6 13.70 2.37 -18.90
N LEU A 7 13.27 1.36 -19.65
CA LEU A 7 12.83 0.07 -19.11
C LEU A 7 14.02 -0.78 -18.63
N THR A 8 15.19 -0.62 -19.24
CA THR A 8 16.39 -1.41 -18.92
C THR A 8 17.25 -0.76 -17.83
N LYS A 9 16.99 0.51 -17.47
CA LYS A 9 17.71 1.18 -16.39
C LYS A 9 17.24 0.66 -15.03
N PRO A 10 18.16 0.34 -14.11
CA PRO A 10 17.79 -0.03 -12.76
C PRO A 10 17.13 1.15 -12.06
N ILE A 11 16.05 0.87 -11.34
CA ILE A 11 15.46 1.80 -10.38
C ILE A 11 16.29 1.63 -9.10
N THR A 12 17.21 2.55 -8.83
CA THR A 12 18.13 2.41 -7.68
C THR A 12 17.44 2.75 -6.38
N GLU A 13 16.38 3.56 -6.46
CA GLU A 13 15.59 4.03 -5.33
C GLU A 13 15.01 2.83 -4.56
N VAL A 14 14.51 1.79 -5.24
CA VAL A 14 13.96 0.58 -4.57
C VAL A 14 14.99 -0.26 -3.80
N ASN A 15 16.28 0.07 -3.83
CA ASN A 15 17.30 -0.67 -3.08
C ASN A 15 17.03 -0.66 -1.57
N TYR A 16 16.44 0.42 -1.03
CA TYR A 16 16.14 0.52 0.42
C TYR A 16 15.16 -0.56 0.91
N LEU A 17 14.40 -1.17 0.00
CA LEU A 17 13.46 -2.26 0.31
C LEU A 17 14.11 -3.65 0.34
N ARG A 18 15.37 -3.79 -0.10
CA ARG A 18 16.07 -5.09 -0.22
C ARG A 18 17.50 -5.15 0.34
N ALA A 19 18.00 -4.05 0.87
CA ALA A 19 19.33 -3.98 1.49
C ALA A 19 19.43 -4.86 2.76
N GLU A 20 20.61 -4.91 3.37
CA GLU A 20 20.80 -5.68 4.61
C GLU A 20 20.08 -5.01 5.81
N ASN A 21 20.21 -3.69 5.94
CA ASN A 21 19.56 -2.87 7.00
C ASN A 21 18.18 -2.34 6.58
N VAL A 22 17.37 -3.16 5.91
CA VAL A 22 16.06 -2.75 5.35
C VAL A 22 15.13 -2.19 6.41
N ASP A 23 15.10 -2.80 7.59
CA ASP A 23 14.32 -2.34 8.73
C ASP A 23 14.59 -0.86 9.05
N ARG A 24 15.86 -0.45 9.17
CA ARG A 24 16.25 0.93 9.45
C ARG A 24 15.86 1.86 8.32
N TYR A 25 16.19 1.48 7.08
CA TYR A 25 15.87 2.31 5.92
C TYR A 25 14.38 2.54 5.76
N ARG A 26 13.57 1.50 5.95
CA ARG A 26 12.10 1.61 5.86
C ARG A 26 11.54 2.54 6.92
N VAL A 27 12.05 2.47 8.16
CA VAL A 27 11.61 3.39 9.24
C VAL A 27 12.01 4.83 8.95
N ILE A 28 13.25 5.07 8.47
CA ILE A 28 13.70 6.40 8.09
C ILE A 28 12.81 6.97 6.97
N ILE A 29 12.57 6.21 5.90
CA ILE A 29 11.75 6.65 4.76
C ILE A 29 10.29 6.88 5.19
N ARG A 30 9.71 6.01 6.03
CA ARG A 30 8.38 6.18 6.63
C ARG A 30 8.31 7.49 7.42
N PHE A 31 9.31 7.79 8.25
CA PHE A 31 9.36 9.03 9.02
C PHE A 31 9.40 10.26 8.10
N PHE A 32 10.28 10.27 7.10
CA PHE A 32 10.32 11.35 6.11
C PHE A 32 8.98 11.53 5.38
N TYR A 33 8.32 10.43 5.02
CA TYR A 33 7.03 10.45 4.33
C TYR A 33 5.92 11.04 5.21
N GLU A 34 5.88 10.68 6.50
CA GLU A 34 4.94 11.26 7.46
C GLU A 34 5.16 12.77 7.66
N GLN A 35 6.41 13.22 7.70
CA GLN A 35 6.71 14.67 7.77
C GLN A 35 6.35 15.38 6.47
N TYR A 36 6.58 14.74 5.32
CA TYR A 36 6.16 15.24 4.02
C TYR A 36 4.64 15.46 3.97
N GLU A 37 3.82 14.52 4.48
CA GLU A 37 2.35 14.69 4.57
C GLU A 37 1.93 15.84 5.48
N LYS A 38 2.77 16.19 6.46
CA LYS A 38 2.62 17.37 7.33
C LYS A 38 3.22 18.66 6.74
N ILE A 39 3.62 18.65 5.46
CA ILE A 39 4.23 19.78 4.74
C ILE A 39 5.62 20.15 5.33
N GLN A 40 6.22 19.26 6.13
CA GLN A 40 7.58 19.40 6.65
C GLN A 40 8.55 18.61 5.77
N TYR A 41 9.07 19.28 4.73
CA TYR A 41 9.86 18.62 3.68
C TYR A 41 11.33 18.41 4.01
N TRP A 42 11.91 19.28 4.83
CA TRP A 42 13.35 19.28 5.12
C TRP A 42 13.59 18.89 6.56
N LEU A 43 14.36 17.82 6.77
CA LEU A 43 14.73 17.31 8.09
C LEU A 43 16.25 17.31 8.26
N TYR A 44 16.69 17.51 9.49
CA TYR A 44 18.09 17.31 9.87
C TYR A 44 18.33 15.85 10.27
N LYS A 45 19.60 15.48 10.31
CA LYS A 45 20.01 14.15 10.81
C LYS A 45 19.55 13.93 12.24
N GLU A 46 19.62 14.97 13.07
CA GLU A 46 19.24 14.91 14.48
C GLU A 46 17.75 14.56 14.64
N ASP A 47 16.87 15.17 13.82
CA ASP A 47 15.43 14.86 13.82
C ASP A 47 15.18 13.38 13.47
N VAL A 48 15.90 12.86 12.48
CA VAL A 48 15.80 11.45 12.05
C VAL A 48 16.32 10.51 13.14
N PHE A 49 17.44 10.86 13.77
CA PHE A 49 18.02 10.07 14.86
C PHE A 49 17.06 10.00 16.05
N GLU A 50 16.51 11.13 16.48
CA GLU A 50 15.52 11.16 17.57
C GLU A 50 14.29 10.31 17.25
N ALA A 51 13.76 10.41 16.02
CA ALA A 51 12.63 9.59 15.59
C ALA A 51 12.96 8.09 15.62
N MET A 52 14.16 7.71 15.18
CA MET A 52 14.62 6.31 15.21
C MET A 52 14.70 5.78 16.64
N ILE A 53 15.25 6.54 17.58
CA ILE A 53 15.32 6.15 19.00
C ILE A 53 13.93 6.05 19.63
N GLN A 54 13.03 6.99 19.30
CA GLN A 54 11.65 7.00 19.81
C GLN A 54 10.84 5.76 19.41
N THR A 55 11.19 5.09 18.32
CA THR A 55 10.53 3.83 17.93
C THR A 55 10.76 2.70 18.95
N GLY A 56 11.86 2.74 19.70
CA GLY A 56 12.28 1.66 20.61
C GLY A 56 12.74 0.38 19.92
N LEU A 57 12.73 0.32 18.57
CA LEU A 57 13.10 -0.87 17.79
C LEU A 57 14.62 -1.04 17.63
N PHE A 58 15.38 0.05 17.78
CA PHE A 58 16.82 0.09 17.54
C PHE A 58 17.59 0.64 18.75
N PRO A 59 17.70 -0.12 19.86
CA PRO A 59 18.28 0.36 21.11
C PRO A 59 19.76 0.77 21.01
N ASP A 60 20.52 0.12 20.12
CA ASP A 60 21.95 0.38 19.88
C ASP A 60 22.21 1.29 18.67
N TYR A 61 21.18 2.01 18.20
CA TYR A 61 21.32 2.90 17.06
C TYR A 61 22.12 4.14 17.43
N THR A 62 23.11 4.49 16.61
CA THR A 62 24.02 5.62 16.87
C THR A 62 23.88 6.72 15.83
N LEU A 63 24.34 7.93 16.17
CA LEU A 63 24.39 9.06 15.22
C LEU A 63 25.28 8.76 14.01
N ASP A 64 26.34 7.97 14.18
CA ASP A 64 27.22 7.56 13.08
C ASP A 64 26.52 6.59 12.13
N GLN A 65 25.74 5.64 12.67
CA GLN A 65 24.88 4.77 11.87
C GLN A 65 23.82 5.58 11.13
N CYS A 66 23.18 6.55 11.79
CA CYS A 66 22.24 7.44 11.15
C CYS A 66 22.86 8.26 10.01
N GLN A 67 24.08 8.73 10.19
CA GLN A 67 24.80 9.43 9.12
C GLN A 67 25.08 8.49 7.94
N SER A 68 25.53 7.27 8.22
CA SER A 68 25.78 6.25 7.18
C SER A 68 24.50 5.91 6.43
N ASP A 69 23.39 5.71 7.14
CA ASP A 69 22.12 5.33 6.55
C ASP A 69 21.55 6.44 5.65
N LEU A 70 21.61 7.70 6.10
CA LEU A 70 21.24 8.86 5.30
C LEU A 70 22.13 8.98 4.04
N SER A 71 23.43 8.72 4.17
CA SER A 71 24.36 8.72 3.04
C SER A 71 24.00 7.64 2.00
N SER A 72 23.69 6.41 2.42
CA SER A 72 23.24 5.34 1.51
C SER A 72 21.91 5.69 0.83
N LEU A 73 20.95 6.24 1.58
CA LEU A 73 19.67 6.67 1.02
C LEU A 73 19.84 7.82 0.01
N THR A 74 20.79 8.74 0.22
CA THR A 74 21.14 9.77 -0.78
C THR A 74 21.83 9.18 -2.00
N GLU A 75 22.74 8.22 -1.83
CA GLU A 75 23.43 7.55 -2.94
C GLU A 75 22.44 6.81 -3.86
N TRP A 76 21.44 6.16 -3.29
CA TRP A 76 20.36 5.51 -4.04
C TRP A 76 19.29 6.47 -4.58
N LYS A 77 19.50 7.78 -4.39
CA LYS A 77 18.60 8.87 -4.82
C LYS A 77 17.23 8.85 -4.13
N ASN A 78 17.15 8.22 -2.96
CA ASN A 78 15.95 8.29 -2.14
C ASN A 78 15.81 9.66 -1.45
N LEU A 79 16.94 10.21 -1.00
CA LEU A 79 17.01 11.51 -0.34
C LEU A 79 17.81 12.52 -1.15
N ILE A 80 17.31 13.76 -1.21
CA ILE A 80 18.03 14.94 -1.69
C ILE A 80 18.69 15.60 -0.48
N ALA A 81 20.02 15.73 -0.50
CA ALA A 81 20.79 16.39 0.54
C ALA A 81 21.23 17.78 0.09
N ILE A 82 20.96 18.82 0.89
CA ILE A 82 21.40 20.20 0.65
C ILE A 82 22.21 20.68 1.85
N GLN A 83 23.35 21.32 1.57
CA GLN A 83 24.16 21.95 2.60
C GLN A 83 23.45 23.19 3.15
N ASP A 84 23.25 23.24 4.46
CA ASP A 84 22.68 24.42 5.12
C ASP A 84 23.80 25.46 5.35
N THR A 85 23.73 26.59 4.66
CA THR A 85 24.69 27.70 4.79
C THR A 85 24.14 28.87 5.61
N SER A 86 22.99 28.68 6.27
CA SER A 86 22.41 29.73 7.12
C SER A 86 23.37 30.16 8.23
N LYS A 87 23.48 31.48 8.45
CA LYS A 87 24.38 32.07 9.45
C LYS A 87 23.96 31.60 10.85
N VAL A 88 24.77 30.71 11.40
CA VAL A 88 24.54 30.06 12.69
C VAL A 88 24.75 31.06 13.83
N THR A 89 23.79 31.15 14.75
CA THR A 89 23.80 32.10 15.89
C THR A 89 24.44 31.52 17.17
N SER A 90 24.74 30.21 17.20
CA SER A 90 25.32 29.51 18.36
C SER A 90 26.44 28.53 17.97
N ILE A 91 27.42 28.36 18.86
CA ILE A 91 28.56 27.44 18.73
C ILE A 91 28.10 25.97 18.65
N GLU A 92 26.97 25.62 19.26
CA GLU A 92 26.41 24.25 19.26
C GLU A 92 25.69 23.93 17.93
N GLU A 93 24.96 24.88 17.37
CA GLU A 93 24.31 24.72 16.05
C GLU A 93 25.34 24.62 14.91
N PHE A 94 26.53 25.20 15.08
CA PHE A 94 27.58 25.25 14.05
C PHE A 94 28.28 23.90 13.85
N LYS A 95 28.34 23.05 14.89
CA LYS A 95 29.05 21.77 14.83
C LYS A 95 28.24 20.65 14.17
N ASN A 96 26.91 20.72 14.21
CA ASN A 96 26.03 19.59 13.84
C ASN A 96 25.21 19.80 12.55
N ARG A 97 24.82 21.03 12.20
CA ARG A 97 23.96 21.28 11.02
C ARG A 97 24.78 21.45 9.73
N LYS A 98 25.16 20.34 9.10
CA LYS A 98 25.83 20.37 7.79
C LYS A 98 24.88 20.16 6.62
N TYR A 99 23.85 19.35 6.78
CA TYR A 99 22.95 18.98 5.69
C TYR A 99 21.50 18.91 6.16
N ARG A 100 20.59 19.31 5.28
CA ARG A 100 19.17 18.97 5.34
C ARG A 100 18.84 17.94 4.27
N TYR A 101 17.88 17.09 4.57
CA TYR A 101 17.45 16.00 3.72
C TYR A 101 15.96 16.13 3.39
N GLN A 102 15.58 15.74 2.18
CA GLN A 102 14.20 15.67 1.70
C GLN A 102 14.00 14.42 0.85
N LEU A 103 12.81 13.83 0.82
CA LEU A 103 12.49 12.75 -0.13
C LEU A 103 12.54 13.22 -1.58
N SER A 104 13.06 12.37 -2.46
CA SER A 104 12.86 12.53 -3.90
C SER A 104 11.42 12.16 -4.32
N GLU A 105 10.95 12.70 -5.44
CA GLU A 105 9.63 12.38 -5.99
C GLU A 105 9.45 10.88 -6.26
N TYR A 106 10.51 10.20 -6.70
CA TYR A 106 10.49 8.74 -6.89
C TYR A 106 10.17 8.01 -5.59
N THR A 107 10.81 8.43 -4.51
CA THR A 107 10.65 7.78 -3.20
C THR A 107 9.26 7.99 -2.63
N ILE A 108 8.66 9.17 -2.85
CA ILE A 108 7.28 9.44 -2.45
C ILE A 108 6.33 8.42 -3.12
N GLU A 109 6.49 8.17 -4.42
CA GLU A 109 5.64 7.21 -5.13
C GLU A 109 5.94 5.75 -4.76
N ILE A 110 7.22 5.41 -4.53
CA ILE A 110 7.61 4.08 -4.03
C ILE A 110 7.05 3.84 -2.64
N GLU A 111 7.07 4.85 -1.76
CA GLU A 111 6.57 4.72 -0.40
C GLU A 111 5.04 4.64 -0.38
N ARG A 112 4.35 5.40 -1.25
CA ARG A 112 2.91 5.24 -1.47
C ARG A 112 2.56 3.82 -1.95
N MET A 113 3.34 3.26 -2.87
CA MET A 113 3.18 1.86 -3.30
C MET A 113 3.42 0.90 -2.12
N THR A 114 4.48 1.14 -1.34
CA THR A 114 4.85 0.29 -0.19
C THR A 114 3.73 0.26 0.85
N LEU A 115 3.15 1.41 1.20
CA LEU A 115 1.96 1.50 2.05
C LEU A 115 0.79 0.70 1.51
N LYS A 116 0.53 0.77 0.20
CA LYS A 116 -0.53 -0.04 -0.42
C LYS A 116 -0.23 -1.53 -0.26
N LEU A 117 1.00 -1.96 -0.52
CA LEU A 117 1.41 -3.37 -0.38
C LEU A 117 1.29 -3.89 1.05
N GLU A 118 1.60 -3.06 2.06
CA GLU A 118 1.41 -3.40 3.47
C GLU A 118 -0.07 -3.58 3.83
N ASN A 119 -0.94 -2.78 3.22
CA ASN A 119 -2.38 -2.84 3.45
C ASN A 119 -3.12 -3.89 2.58
N LEU A 120 -2.50 -4.40 1.51
CA LEU A 120 -3.10 -5.45 0.65
C LEU A 120 -3.46 -6.72 1.44
N GLN A 121 -2.70 -7.07 2.49
CA GLN A 121 -3.04 -8.22 3.34
C GLN A 121 -4.30 -7.99 4.17
N VAL A 122 -4.58 -6.73 4.54
CA VAL A 122 -5.80 -6.35 5.27
C VAL A 122 -7.02 -6.40 4.34
N GLU A 123 -6.83 -6.03 3.07
CA GLU A 123 -7.90 -6.06 2.05
C GLU A 123 -8.17 -7.48 1.50
N GLY A 124 -7.16 -8.36 1.44
CA GLY A 124 -7.31 -9.76 1.05
C GLY A 124 -8.17 -10.61 2.00
N ALA A 125 -8.40 -10.15 3.24
CA ALA A 125 -9.33 -10.77 4.18
C ALA A 125 -10.79 -10.33 3.95
N SER A 126 -11.04 -9.30 3.15
CA SER A 126 -12.39 -8.81 2.82
C SER A 126 -12.79 -9.23 1.40
N LEU A 127 -12.53 -10.49 1.05
CA LEU A 127 -13.43 -11.19 0.13
C LEU A 127 -14.75 -11.38 0.87
N GLU A 128 -15.56 -10.33 0.90
CA GLU A 128 -16.98 -10.46 1.18
C GLU A 128 -17.67 -10.62 -0.18
N PRO A 129 -18.02 -11.86 -0.62
CA PRO A 129 -18.94 -12.10 -1.73
C PRO A 129 -20.22 -11.25 -1.65
N THR A 130 -20.54 -10.78 -0.44
CA THR A 130 -21.66 -9.92 -0.08
C THR A 130 -21.45 -8.43 -0.39
N LEU A 131 -20.28 -7.95 -0.87
CA LEU A 131 -20.08 -6.51 -1.11
C LEU A 131 -21.04 -5.96 -2.17
N LEU A 132 -21.28 -6.71 -3.25
CA LEU A 132 -22.23 -6.32 -4.30
C LEU A 132 -23.67 -6.38 -3.77
N GLU A 133 -24.02 -7.42 -3.02
CA GLU A 133 -25.33 -7.59 -2.39
C GLU A 133 -25.60 -6.47 -1.36
N ARG A 134 -24.56 -6.03 -0.64
CA ARG A 134 -24.62 -4.92 0.31
C ARG A 134 -24.81 -3.59 -0.39
N ILE A 135 -24.08 -3.32 -1.48
CA ILE A 135 -24.30 -2.12 -2.31
C ILE A 135 -25.71 -2.13 -2.89
N GLN A 136 -26.16 -3.27 -3.41
CA GLN A 136 -27.51 -3.45 -3.94
C GLN A 136 -28.57 -3.16 -2.86
N TYR A 137 -28.42 -3.75 -1.68
CA TYR A 137 -29.31 -3.52 -0.54
C TYR A 137 -29.32 -2.04 -0.12
N GLN A 138 -28.15 -1.40 -0.01
CA GLN A 138 -28.04 0.01 0.34
C GLN A 138 -28.75 0.92 -0.68
N ILE A 139 -28.63 0.62 -1.98
CA ILE A 139 -29.33 1.34 -3.06
C ILE A 139 -30.84 1.12 -2.96
N MET A 140 -31.30 -0.10 -2.70
CA MET A 140 -32.73 -0.40 -2.53
C MET A 140 -33.35 0.33 -1.33
N CYS A 141 -32.57 0.58 -0.28
CA CYS A 141 -33.02 1.31 0.90
C CYS A 141 -33.06 2.84 0.70
N ILE A 142 -32.71 3.39 -0.47
CA ILE A 142 -32.77 4.84 -0.73
C ILE A 142 -34.14 5.43 -0.42
N GLU A 143 -35.21 4.72 -0.76
CA GLU A 143 -36.58 5.20 -0.54
C GLU A 143 -36.91 5.34 0.95
N THR A 144 -36.27 4.55 1.82
CA THR A 144 -36.46 4.60 3.27
C THR A 144 -35.74 5.77 3.94
N LEU A 145 -34.85 6.47 3.20
CA LEU A 145 -34.10 7.61 3.72
C LEU A 145 -34.88 8.93 3.66
N GLN A 146 -36.07 8.96 3.04
CA GLN A 146 -36.89 10.18 2.97
C GLN A 146 -37.32 10.67 4.36
N ASP A 147 -37.53 9.74 5.29
CA ASP A 147 -37.96 10.01 6.67
C ASP A 147 -36.79 9.98 7.68
N ALA A 148 -35.55 9.79 7.21
CA ALA A 148 -34.37 9.65 8.06
C ALA A 148 -33.77 11.01 8.45
N SER A 149 -33.06 11.04 9.58
CA SER A 149 -32.32 12.21 10.01
C SER A 149 -31.11 12.49 9.11
N MET A 150 -30.64 13.74 9.12
CA MET A 150 -29.48 14.16 8.33
C MET A 150 -28.20 13.37 8.69
N GLU A 151 -28.07 12.96 9.95
CA GLU A 151 -26.92 12.17 10.44
C GLU A 151 -26.95 10.73 9.91
N GLU A 152 -28.14 10.13 9.83
CA GLU A 152 -28.35 8.81 9.23
C GLU A 152 -28.09 8.83 7.72
N ILE A 153 -28.56 9.88 7.02
CA ILE A 153 -28.30 10.08 5.60
C ILE A 153 -26.80 10.24 5.33
N HIS A 154 -26.10 11.03 6.16
CA HIS A 154 -24.66 11.23 6.02
C HIS A 154 -23.89 9.93 6.23
N THR A 155 -24.26 9.15 7.25
CA THR A 155 -23.64 7.86 7.55
C THR A 155 -23.89 6.86 6.41
N TRP A 156 -25.13 6.76 5.93
CA TRP A 156 -25.48 5.91 4.80
C TRP A 156 -24.68 6.26 3.53
N TRP A 157 -24.58 7.56 3.21
CA TRP A 157 -23.82 8.02 2.04
C TRP A 157 -22.33 7.71 2.16
N LYS A 158 -21.74 7.93 3.34
CA LYS A 158 -20.35 7.63 3.61
C LYS A 158 -20.06 6.14 3.45
N ASP A 159 -20.94 5.28 3.95
CA ASP A 159 -20.81 3.83 3.87
C ASP A 159 -20.97 3.33 2.42
N LEU A 160 -21.96 3.85 1.68
CA LEU A 160 -22.15 3.52 0.27
C LEU A 160 -20.91 3.91 -0.55
N ASN A 161 -20.38 5.11 -0.34
CA ASN A 161 -19.21 5.60 -1.05
C ASN A 161 -17.95 4.78 -0.72
N ALA A 162 -17.75 4.42 0.56
CA ALA A 162 -16.66 3.55 0.97
C ALA A 162 -16.75 2.16 0.30
N ASN A 163 -17.96 1.59 0.21
CA ASN A 163 -18.18 0.31 -0.46
C ASN A 163 -17.91 0.40 -1.97
N PHE A 164 -18.30 1.50 -2.64
CA PHE A 164 -17.98 1.73 -4.06
C PHE A 164 -16.49 1.88 -4.31
N ILE A 165 -15.77 2.60 -3.45
CA ILE A 165 -14.31 2.76 -3.54
C ILE A 165 -13.63 1.40 -3.41
N ARG A 166 -14.05 0.58 -2.44
CA ARG A 166 -13.56 -0.80 -2.25
C ARG A 166 -13.84 -1.68 -3.47
N LEU A 167 -15.04 -1.62 -4.04
CA LEU A 167 -15.40 -2.36 -5.24
C LEU A 167 -14.48 -2.00 -6.42
N ASN A 168 -14.20 -0.70 -6.60
CA ASN A 168 -13.37 -0.22 -7.71
C ASN A 168 -11.89 -0.58 -7.53
N GLN A 169 -11.39 -0.56 -6.29
CA GLN A 169 -10.02 -0.94 -5.95
C GLN A 169 -9.79 -2.45 -6.09
N ASN A 170 -10.78 -3.26 -5.72
CA ASN A 170 -10.68 -4.73 -5.72
C ASN A 170 -11.30 -5.40 -6.96
N TYR A 171 -11.64 -4.63 -8.00
CA TYR A 171 -12.36 -5.15 -9.18
C TYR A 171 -11.64 -6.30 -9.89
N GLN A 172 -10.30 -6.27 -9.94
CA GLN A 172 -9.51 -7.34 -10.59
C GLN A 172 -9.60 -8.67 -9.81
N ASP A 173 -9.49 -8.63 -8.49
CA ASP A 173 -9.62 -9.82 -7.64
C ASP A 173 -11.06 -10.33 -7.58
N TYR A 174 -12.05 -9.42 -7.66
CA TYR A 174 -13.45 -9.77 -7.81
C TYR A 174 -13.74 -10.47 -9.14
N ILE A 175 -13.34 -9.91 -10.28
CA ILE A 175 -13.52 -10.55 -11.60
C ILE A 175 -12.82 -11.90 -11.66
N ARG A 176 -11.65 -12.02 -11.02
CA ARG A 176 -10.97 -13.31 -10.87
C ARG A 176 -11.80 -14.30 -10.05
N THR A 177 -12.37 -13.88 -8.93
CA THR A 177 -13.23 -14.71 -8.06
C THR A 177 -14.53 -15.11 -8.77
N LEU A 178 -15.18 -14.18 -9.48
CA LEU A 178 -16.39 -14.42 -10.25
C LEU A 178 -16.16 -15.37 -11.43
N ASN A 179 -15.03 -15.20 -12.15
CA ASN A 179 -14.64 -16.12 -13.20
C ASN A 179 -14.31 -17.52 -12.64
N ASN A 180 -13.67 -17.59 -11.47
CA ASN A 180 -13.41 -18.86 -10.80
C ASN A 180 -14.70 -19.54 -10.32
N ALA A 181 -15.63 -18.81 -9.71
CA ALA A 181 -16.92 -19.33 -9.26
C ALA A 181 -17.75 -19.84 -10.45
N LYS A 182 -17.79 -19.08 -11.55
CA LYS A 182 -18.44 -19.49 -12.80
C LYS A 182 -17.76 -20.72 -13.41
N ALA A 183 -16.43 -20.78 -13.40
CA ALA A 183 -15.69 -21.95 -13.87
C ALA A 183 -16.00 -23.19 -13.01
N GLU A 184 -16.12 -23.03 -11.69
CA GLU A 184 -16.45 -24.11 -10.76
C GLU A 184 -17.91 -24.60 -10.94
N GLU A 185 -18.86 -23.70 -11.18
CA GLU A 185 -20.25 -24.07 -11.55
C GLU A 185 -20.32 -24.77 -12.91
N MET A 186 -19.54 -24.31 -13.89
CA MET A 186 -19.44 -24.96 -15.20
C MET A 186 -18.84 -26.37 -15.07
N MET A 187 -17.81 -26.55 -14.24
CA MET A 187 -17.24 -27.87 -13.92
C MET A 187 -18.24 -28.76 -13.19
N LYS A 188 -19.05 -28.23 -12.27
CA LYS A 188 -20.15 -28.98 -11.61
C LYS A 188 -21.23 -29.40 -12.61
N THR A 189 -21.53 -28.56 -13.60
CA THR A 189 -22.50 -28.86 -14.66
C THR A 189 -21.97 -29.91 -15.63
N GLU A 190 -20.70 -29.80 -16.05
CA GLU A 190 -20.06 -30.82 -16.91
C GLU A 190 -19.91 -32.16 -16.20
N SER A 191 -19.50 -32.16 -14.93
CA SER A 191 -19.43 -33.41 -14.14
C SER A 191 -20.82 -34.03 -13.92
N PHE A 192 -21.87 -33.23 -13.76
CA PHE A 192 -23.25 -33.71 -13.75
C PHE A 192 -23.69 -34.31 -15.09
N LEU A 193 -23.32 -33.70 -16.23
CA LEU A 193 -23.60 -34.23 -17.56
C LEU A 193 -22.86 -35.55 -17.81
N LEU A 194 -21.58 -35.63 -17.42
CA LEU A 194 -20.78 -36.87 -17.50
C LEU A 194 -21.37 -37.98 -16.61
N PHE A 195 -21.84 -37.63 -15.40
CA PHE A 195 -22.55 -38.58 -14.53
C PHE A 195 -23.83 -39.11 -15.19
N LYS A 196 -24.65 -38.23 -15.78
CA LYS A 196 -25.87 -38.62 -16.50
C LYS A 196 -25.58 -39.51 -17.71
N ASP A 197 -24.54 -39.21 -18.48
CA ASP A 197 -24.11 -40.05 -19.62
C ASP A 197 -23.60 -41.41 -19.18
N THR A 198 -22.93 -41.48 -18.02
CA THR A 198 -22.50 -42.75 -17.43
C THR A 198 -23.70 -43.58 -16.98
N PHE A 199 -24.70 -42.95 -16.37
CA PHE A 199 -25.96 -43.59 -15.95
C PHE A 199 -26.79 -44.09 -17.14
N ASN A 200 -26.83 -43.34 -18.24
CA ASN A 200 -27.51 -43.74 -19.47
C ASN A 200 -26.79 -44.89 -20.21
N LYS A 201 -25.47 -45.01 -20.06
CA LYS A 201 -24.67 -46.10 -20.68
C LYS A 201 -24.68 -47.40 -19.87
N THR A 202 -24.90 -47.35 -18.55
CA THR A 202 -25.02 -48.56 -17.71
C THR A 202 -26.45 -49.10 -17.61
N GLY A 203 -27.47 -48.35 -18.03
CA GLY A 203 -28.87 -48.80 -18.09
C GLY A 203 -29.23 -49.77 -19.23
N TYR A 204 -28.30 -50.09 -20.14
CA TYR A 204 -28.52 -51.05 -21.24
C TYR A 204 -27.50 -52.20 -21.20
N ARG A 205 -27.26 -52.79 -20.03
CA ARG A 205 -26.74 -54.14 -19.92
C ARG A 205 -27.35 -54.82 -18.71
N HIS A 206 -28.50 -55.46 -18.89
CA HIS A 206 -28.73 -56.87 -18.52
C HIS A 206 -30.12 -57.30 -18.99
N HIS A 207 -30.09 -58.36 -19.82
CA HIS A 207 -31.10 -59.38 -20.12
C HIS A 207 -32.59 -59.04 -20.13
#